data_AF-A0A931UTQ8-F1
#
_entry.id   AF-A0A931UTQ8-F1
#
_cell.length_a   1.000
_cell.length_b   1.000
_cell.length_c   1.000
_cell.angle_alpha   90.00
_cell.angle_beta   90.00
_cell.angle_gamma   90.00
#
_symmetry.space_group_name_H-M   'P 1'
#
loop_
_entity.id
_entity.type
_entity.pdbx_description
1 polymer ?
#
loop_
_entity_poly.entity_id
_entity_poly.type
_entity_poly.pdbx_seq_one_letter_code
_entity_poly.pdbx_strand_id
1 'polypeptide(L)'
;MSGHPHLQILADGMRAFAEHDMATLSRIFDEDLLWHYESTSVLGGTYHGLDEVFEMFARRAALSGETYRHHVDQAIANDHFVTILSQTHAHRDGQVYEDCICYVYRVIDGKVVEAWGIPGNPEKRAELLEGSLGHELGVDIRVGVPRDYDDLARTLLAKQAELVWAPAAVLAQLDEARAVLRAVRGGQGTYHSALVARADGATTMATLSGKRAAWVDRLSAGGYLLPISWLRSQGIEPNIVFEKQDFLGSHRAVIEAVLDEHYDVAAVSTPTRDAVALERALAFYAGGAAPKLMVIGVSDAAPNDALVITTKVDAETAERITNKLVPPPNKGRTPSFLLTAMEAERLERTTLDDYRAMRSLLWSRRSELPPRRPDSGPPSRR
;
A
#
# COMPACT_ATOMS: atom_id res chain seq x y z
N MET A 1 -21.58 3.49 -8.91
CA MET A 1 -21.69 3.45 -7.44
C MET A 1 -23.08 2.91 -7.11
N SER A 2 -23.23 1.72 -6.55
CA SER A 2 -24.56 1.19 -6.19
C SER A 2 -24.54 0.53 -4.81
N GLY A 3 -25.42 0.98 -3.91
CA GLY A 3 -26.05 0.13 -2.90
C GLY A 3 -26.19 0.69 -1.48
N HIS A 4 -25.14 1.24 -0.88
CA HIS A 4 -25.13 1.53 0.57
C HIS A 4 -25.67 2.92 0.90
N PRO A 5 -26.60 3.10 1.87
CA PRO A 5 -27.15 4.40 2.24
C PRO A 5 -26.08 5.41 2.64
N HIS A 6 -25.01 4.96 3.32
CA HIS A 6 -23.90 5.85 3.70
C HIS A 6 -23.06 6.35 2.52
N LEU A 7 -22.97 5.60 1.42
CA LEU A 7 -22.33 6.12 0.20
C LEU A 7 -23.15 7.25 -0.42
N GLN A 8 -24.49 7.17 -0.31
CA GLN A 8 -25.37 8.23 -0.75
C GLN A 8 -25.21 9.50 0.10
N ILE A 9 -25.08 9.34 1.43
CA ILE A 9 -24.80 10.46 2.35
C ILE A 9 -23.55 11.24 1.91
N LEU A 10 -22.45 10.57 1.59
CA LEU A 10 -21.26 11.28 1.12
C LEU A 10 -21.38 11.82 -0.30
N ALA A 11 -22.05 11.12 -1.20
CA ALA A 11 -22.30 11.64 -2.55
C ALA A 11 -23.14 12.92 -2.51
N ASP A 12 -24.14 12.98 -1.62
CA ASP A 12 -24.94 14.17 -1.36
C ASP A 12 -24.10 15.24 -0.67
N GLY A 13 -23.23 14.87 0.28
CA GLY A 13 -22.34 15.80 0.99
C GLY A 13 -21.30 16.45 0.07
N MET A 14 -20.69 15.69 -0.83
CA MET A 14 -19.75 16.23 -1.81
C MET A 14 -20.43 17.17 -2.81
N ARG A 15 -21.64 16.83 -3.24
CA ARG A 15 -22.45 17.70 -4.12
C ARG A 15 -22.83 18.99 -3.40
N ALA A 16 -23.34 18.88 -2.17
CA ALA A 16 -23.69 20.02 -1.34
C ALA A 16 -22.49 20.92 -1.08
N PHE A 17 -21.31 20.34 -0.85
CA PHE A 17 -20.07 21.11 -0.73
C PHE A 17 -19.71 21.87 -2.01
N ALA A 18 -19.77 21.19 -3.17
CA ALA A 18 -19.51 21.80 -4.47
C ALA A 18 -20.52 22.90 -4.85
N GLU A 19 -21.76 22.78 -4.40
CA GLU A 19 -22.86 23.71 -4.66
C GLU A 19 -23.01 24.80 -3.56
N HIS A 20 -22.15 24.78 -2.54
CA HIS A 20 -22.26 25.63 -1.35
C HIS A 20 -23.61 25.53 -0.61
N ASP A 21 -24.24 24.35 -0.64
CA ASP A 21 -25.49 24.04 0.06
C ASP A 21 -25.24 23.69 1.54
N MET A 22 -25.12 24.74 2.36
CA MET A 22 -24.90 24.61 3.79
C MET A 22 -26.05 23.88 4.51
N ALA A 23 -27.28 24.01 4.03
CA ALA A 23 -28.44 23.37 4.67
C ALA A 23 -28.35 21.85 4.56
N THR A 24 -27.92 21.34 3.41
CA THR A 24 -27.67 19.89 3.23
C THR A 24 -26.44 19.44 4.01
N LEU A 25 -25.35 20.23 4.02
CA LEU A 25 -24.15 19.88 4.80
C LEU A 25 -24.43 19.75 6.30
N SER A 26 -25.20 20.67 6.89
CA SER A 26 -25.60 20.61 8.32
C SER A 26 -26.55 19.45 8.64
N ARG A 27 -27.15 18.80 7.64
CA ARG A 27 -27.94 17.57 7.84
C ARG A 27 -27.08 16.32 7.76
N ILE A 28 -25.97 16.39 7.03
CA ILE A 28 -25.06 15.28 6.78
C ILE A 28 -24.00 15.17 7.88
N PHE A 29 -23.45 16.30 8.31
CA PHE A 29 -22.46 16.34 9.35
C PHE A 29 -23.10 16.62 10.71
N ASP A 30 -22.61 15.95 11.74
CA ASP A 30 -23.03 16.21 13.11
C ASP A 30 -22.48 17.56 13.61
N GLU A 31 -23.18 18.19 14.56
CA GLU A 31 -22.78 19.51 15.08
C GLU A 31 -21.46 19.42 15.86
N ASP A 32 -21.23 18.27 16.52
CA ASP A 32 -20.02 17.97 17.29
C ASP A 32 -18.98 17.18 16.46
N LEU A 33 -19.00 17.31 15.12
CA LEU A 33 -18.09 16.62 14.22
C LEU A 33 -16.62 16.82 14.63
N LEU A 34 -15.88 15.71 14.75
CA LEU A 34 -14.43 15.75 14.85
C LEU A 34 -13.81 15.44 13.50
N TRP A 35 -12.97 16.34 12.98
CA TRP A 35 -12.26 16.13 11.73
C TRP A 35 -10.76 16.16 11.94
N HIS A 36 -10.09 15.06 11.63
CA HIS A 36 -8.65 14.94 11.65
C HIS A 36 -8.11 15.07 10.22
N TYR A 37 -7.25 16.04 9.97
CA TYR A 37 -6.52 16.15 8.71
C TYR A 37 -5.04 15.93 8.97
N GLU A 38 -4.57 14.74 8.64
CA GLU A 38 -3.22 14.29 8.95
C GLU A 38 -2.24 14.82 7.91
N SER A 39 -1.74 16.03 8.16
CA SER A 39 -0.81 16.71 7.26
C SER A 39 0.09 17.65 8.04
N THR A 40 1.37 17.75 7.68
CA THR A 40 2.28 18.81 8.13
C THR A 40 2.08 20.14 7.40
N SER A 41 1.10 20.23 6.48
CA SER A 41 0.73 21.49 5.85
C SER A 41 0.00 22.43 6.82
N VAL A 42 -0.19 23.67 6.40
CA VAL A 42 -1.01 24.67 7.13
C VAL A 42 -2.48 24.27 7.31
N LEU A 43 -2.93 23.20 6.65
CA LEU A 43 -4.26 22.62 6.78
C LEU A 43 -4.30 21.42 7.74
N GLY A 44 -3.16 21.04 8.30
CA GLY A 44 -3.05 19.94 9.26
C GLY A 44 -3.65 20.27 10.61
N GLY A 45 -4.34 19.31 11.22
CA GLY A 45 -4.85 19.44 12.58
C GLY A 45 -6.11 18.63 12.85
N THR A 46 -6.62 18.80 14.08
CA THR A 46 -7.93 18.32 14.50
C THR A 46 -8.87 19.51 14.63
N TYR A 47 -10.01 19.44 13.96
CA TYR A 47 -11.05 20.46 13.91
C TYR A 47 -12.28 19.97 14.65
N HIS A 48 -12.88 20.84 15.47
CA HIS A 48 -14.02 20.54 16.33
C HIS A 48 -15.24 21.33 15.88
N GLY A 49 -16.29 20.61 15.51
CA GLY A 49 -17.54 21.15 15.01
C GLY A 49 -17.46 21.66 13.57
N LEU A 50 -18.63 22.01 13.04
CA LEU A 50 -18.79 22.39 11.64
C LEU A 50 -18.03 23.68 11.27
N ASP A 51 -17.99 24.66 12.17
CA ASP A 51 -17.36 25.95 11.90
C ASP A 51 -15.87 25.80 11.61
N GLU A 52 -15.13 25.06 12.44
CA GLU A 52 -13.70 24.83 12.25
C GLU A 52 -13.41 24.02 10.98
N VAL A 53 -14.25 23.03 10.68
CA VAL A 53 -14.13 22.20 9.48
C VAL A 53 -14.38 23.02 8.20
N PHE A 54 -15.42 23.83 8.18
CA PHE A 54 -15.73 24.69 7.04
C PHE A 54 -14.69 25.80 6.87
N GLU A 55 -14.13 26.32 7.95
CA GLU A 55 -13.00 27.24 7.87
C GLU A 55 -11.78 26.56 7.24
N MET A 56 -11.47 25.32 7.61
CA MET A 56 -10.40 24.55 6.97
C MET A 56 -10.66 24.34 5.46
N PHE A 57 -11.89 24.03 5.05
CA PHE A 57 -12.23 23.91 3.62
C PHE A 57 -12.08 25.23 2.88
N ALA A 58 -12.54 26.34 3.45
CA ALA A 58 -12.38 27.67 2.86
C ALA A 58 -10.90 28.05 2.72
N ARG A 59 -10.08 27.77 3.74
CA ARG A 59 -8.61 27.95 3.68
C ARG A 59 -8.00 27.12 2.55
N ARG A 60 -8.43 25.87 2.36
CA ARG A 60 -7.96 25.00 1.27
C ARG A 60 -8.29 25.58 -0.11
N ALA A 61 -9.53 26.03 -0.30
CA ALA A 61 -9.98 26.66 -1.54
C ALA A 61 -9.11 27.90 -1.86
N ALA A 62 -8.94 28.79 -0.88
CA ALA A 62 -8.10 29.98 -1.01
C ALA A 62 -6.62 29.66 -1.30
N LEU A 63 -6.06 28.64 -0.66
CA LEU A 63 -4.68 28.19 -0.90
C LEU A 63 -4.48 27.65 -2.31
N SER A 64 -5.50 27.02 -2.90
CA SER A 64 -5.47 26.55 -4.29
C SER A 64 -5.79 27.63 -5.33
N GLY A 65 -6.14 28.85 -4.92
CA GLY A 65 -6.70 29.85 -5.85
C GLY A 65 -8.04 29.42 -6.45
N GLU A 66 -8.88 28.74 -5.66
CA GLU A 66 -10.19 28.20 -6.07
C GLU A 66 -10.14 27.10 -7.15
N THR A 67 -8.96 26.53 -7.38
CA THR A 67 -8.75 25.49 -8.41
C THR A 67 -8.74 24.08 -7.88
N TYR A 68 -8.78 23.88 -6.55
CA TYR A 68 -8.84 22.55 -5.95
C TYR A 68 -10.01 21.74 -6.51
N ARG A 69 -9.71 20.53 -6.96
CA ARG A 69 -10.67 19.53 -7.42
C ARG A 69 -10.41 18.24 -6.66
N HIS A 70 -11.49 17.52 -6.39
CA HIS A 70 -11.48 16.26 -5.67
C HIS A 70 -12.28 15.25 -6.49
N HIS A 71 -11.61 14.20 -6.94
CA HIS A 71 -12.19 13.11 -7.73
C HIS A 71 -12.20 11.84 -6.88
N VAL A 72 -13.37 11.25 -6.65
CA VAL A 72 -13.47 9.99 -5.91
C VAL A 72 -13.25 8.83 -6.88
N ASP A 73 -12.19 8.07 -6.64
CA ASP A 73 -11.84 6.89 -7.44
C ASP A 73 -12.60 5.66 -6.98
N GLN A 74 -12.63 5.44 -5.66
CA GLN A 74 -13.26 4.29 -5.03
C GLN A 74 -13.97 4.69 -3.74
N ALA A 75 -15.05 3.98 -3.43
CA ALA A 75 -15.77 4.17 -2.19
C ALA A 75 -16.30 2.82 -1.70
N ILE A 76 -16.09 2.54 -0.42
CA ILE A 76 -16.64 1.38 0.29
C ILE A 76 -17.38 1.86 1.54
N ALA A 77 -18.42 1.15 1.94
CA ALA A 77 -19.16 1.49 3.15
C ALA A 77 -19.67 0.24 3.86
N ASN A 78 -19.88 0.38 5.16
CA ASN A 78 -20.63 -0.53 6.02
C ASN A 78 -21.52 0.28 6.98
N ASP A 79 -22.11 -0.40 7.95
CA ASP A 79 -23.05 0.16 8.94
C ASP A 79 -22.48 1.27 9.84
N HIS A 80 -21.16 1.49 9.85
CA HIS A 80 -20.51 2.46 10.72
C HIS A 80 -19.55 3.40 10.00
N PHE A 81 -19.02 2.98 8.85
CA PHE A 81 -17.94 3.69 8.17
C PHE A 81 -18.20 3.82 6.69
N VAL A 82 -17.73 4.94 6.15
CA VAL A 82 -17.51 5.14 4.73
C VAL A 82 -16.03 5.45 4.52
N THR A 83 -15.40 4.73 3.61
CA THR A 83 -14.03 5.01 3.19
C THR A 83 -14.05 5.38 1.71
N ILE A 84 -13.43 6.51 1.37
CA ILE A 84 -13.23 6.93 -0.02
C ILE A 84 -11.75 7.07 -0.32
N LEU A 85 -11.33 6.60 -1.48
CA LEU A 85 -10.03 6.89 -2.06
C LEU A 85 -10.24 7.93 -3.15
N SER A 86 -9.51 9.03 -3.08
CA SER A 86 -9.74 10.18 -3.94
C SER A 86 -8.44 10.76 -4.48
N GLN A 87 -8.47 11.27 -5.70
CA GLN A 87 -7.42 12.11 -6.26
C GLN A 87 -7.78 13.57 -6.09
N THR A 88 -6.78 14.38 -5.79
CA THR A 88 -6.89 15.83 -5.70
C THR A 88 -6.00 16.48 -6.71
N HIS A 89 -6.50 17.54 -7.31
CA HIS A 89 -5.77 18.31 -8.31
C HIS A 89 -6.01 19.80 -8.06
N ALA A 90 -4.95 20.61 -8.02
CA ALA A 90 -5.03 22.06 -7.89
C ALA A 90 -3.96 22.72 -8.78
N HIS A 91 -4.23 23.94 -9.24
CA HIS A 91 -3.28 24.74 -10.00
C HIS A 91 -3.26 26.18 -9.52
N ARG A 92 -2.10 26.68 -9.13
CA ARG A 92 -1.92 28.06 -8.67
C ARG A 92 -0.57 28.60 -9.11
N ASP A 93 -0.56 29.82 -9.63
CA ASP A 93 0.66 30.56 -9.99
C ASP A 93 1.63 29.76 -10.90
N GLY A 94 1.08 28.92 -11.79
CA GLY A 94 1.85 28.07 -12.71
C GLY A 94 2.31 26.73 -12.13
N GLN A 95 1.99 26.43 -10.87
CA GLN A 95 2.31 25.17 -10.20
C GLN A 95 1.09 24.26 -10.17
N VAL A 96 1.29 22.98 -10.48
CA VAL A 96 0.29 21.91 -10.37
C VAL A 96 0.55 21.13 -9.09
N TYR A 97 -0.50 20.90 -8.31
CA TYR A 97 -0.51 20.03 -7.14
C TYR A 97 -1.43 18.84 -7.41
N GLU A 98 -0.89 17.64 -7.28
CA GLU A 98 -1.63 16.38 -7.33
C GLU A 98 -1.34 15.57 -6.08
N ASP A 99 -2.39 15.01 -5.48
CA ASP A 99 -2.26 14.13 -4.32
C ASP A 99 -3.38 13.10 -4.29
N CYS A 100 -3.12 11.94 -3.72
CA CYS A 100 -4.14 10.97 -3.40
C CYS A 100 -4.55 11.20 -1.95
N ILE A 101 -5.82 11.10 -1.59
CA ILE A 101 -6.27 11.22 -0.20
C ILE A 101 -7.26 10.10 0.08
N CYS A 102 -7.02 9.35 1.14
CA CYS A 102 -7.97 8.44 1.74
C CYS A 102 -8.76 9.22 2.80
N TYR A 103 -10.08 9.26 2.66
CA TYR A 103 -10.94 9.72 3.74
C TYR A 103 -11.67 8.55 4.37
N VAL A 104 -11.71 8.53 5.70
CA VAL A 104 -12.56 7.65 6.48
C VAL A 104 -13.57 8.52 7.21
N TYR A 105 -14.84 8.12 7.18
CA TYR A 105 -15.94 8.82 7.84
C TYR A 105 -16.66 7.84 8.73
N ARG A 106 -16.85 8.19 10.01
CA ARG A 106 -17.73 7.47 10.92
C ARG A 106 -19.13 8.03 10.80
N VAL A 107 -20.10 7.16 10.50
CA VAL A 107 -21.51 7.52 10.34
C VAL A 107 -22.34 6.88 11.45
N ILE A 108 -23.11 7.69 12.17
CA ILE A 108 -24.04 7.28 13.22
C ILE A 108 -25.38 7.95 12.94
N ASP A 109 -26.46 7.16 12.94
CA ASP A 109 -27.84 7.65 12.71
C ASP A 109 -28.00 8.53 11.46
N GLY A 110 -27.27 8.18 10.40
CA GLY A 110 -27.29 8.89 9.12
C GLY A 110 -26.51 10.21 9.11
N LYS A 111 -25.72 10.49 10.14
CA LYS A 111 -24.82 11.65 10.20
C LYS A 111 -23.36 11.24 10.32
N VAL A 112 -22.48 11.99 9.68
CA VAL A 112 -21.03 11.90 9.86
C VAL A 112 -20.67 12.58 11.17
N VAL A 113 -20.17 11.79 12.12
CA VAL A 113 -19.79 12.27 13.47
C VAL A 113 -18.27 12.42 13.63
N GLU A 114 -17.48 11.79 12.76
CA GLU A 114 -16.02 11.85 12.80
C GLU A 114 -15.45 11.58 11.41
N ALA A 115 -14.36 12.27 11.04
CA ALA A 115 -13.72 12.12 9.75
C ALA A 115 -12.18 12.17 9.88
N TRP A 116 -11.48 11.39 9.05
CA TRP A 116 -10.04 11.39 8.93
C TRP A 116 -9.67 11.60 7.46
N GLY A 117 -8.86 12.62 7.17
CA GLY A 117 -8.23 12.82 5.87
C GLY A 117 -6.77 12.46 5.91
N ILE A 118 -6.41 11.40 5.20
CA ILE A 118 -5.08 10.78 5.20
C ILE A 118 -4.52 10.91 3.78
N PRO A 119 -3.55 11.81 3.52
CA PRO A 119 -2.96 11.90 2.20
C PRO A 119 -2.13 10.63 1.90
N GLY A 120 -2.15 10.20 0.63
CA GLY A 120 -1.64 8.94 0.09
C GLY A 120 -0.16 8.96 -0.27
N ASN A 121 0.53 9.99 0.20
CA ASN A 121 1.97 10.17 0.06
C ASN A 121 2.71 9.22 1.05
N PRO A 122 3.76 8.49 0.64
CA PRO A 122 4.54 7.61 1.53
C PRO A 122 5.10 8.31 2.78
N GLU A 123 5.50 9.58 2.65
CA GLU A 123 5.93 10.42 3.76
C GLU A 123 4.77 10.72 4.72
N LYS A 124 3.52 10.84 4.24
CA LYS A 124 2.34 10.97 5.10
C LYS A 124 1.97 9.69 5.83
N ARG A 125 2.12 8.55 5.16
CA ARG A 125 2.04 7.25 5.82
C ARG A 125 3.14 7.09 6.87
N ALA A 126 4.34 7.62 6.62
CA ALA A 126 5.42 7.67 7.60
C ALA A 126 5.10 8.58 8.79
N GLU A 127 4.50 9.77 8.57
CA GLU A 127 4.02 10.65 9.64
C GLU A 127 2.97 9.96 10.53
N LEU A 128 2.00 9.26 9.93
CA LEU A 128 1.00 8.49 10.69
C LEU A 128 1.64 7.34 11.48
N LEU A 129 2.59 6.61 10.87
CA LEU A 129 3.39 5.59 11.56
C LEU A 129 4.19 6.21 12.71
N GLU A 130 4.79 7.38 12.51
CA GLU A 130 5.57 8.10 13.51
C GLU A 130 4.72 8.46 14.73
N GLY A 131 3.58 9.13 14.50
CA GLY A 131 2.65 9.54 15.54
C GLY A 131 2.04 8.34 16.27
N SER A 132 1.60 7.32 15.54
CA SER A 132 0.96 6.13 16.12
C SER A 132 1.95 5.27 16.91
N LEU A 133 3.15 5.00 16.38
CA LEU A 133 4.21 4.30 17.13
C LEU A 133 4.66 5.11 18.33
N GLY A 134 4.82 6.42 18.19
CA GLY A 134 5.20 7.30 19.30
C GLY A 134 4.18 7.23 20.44
N HIS A 135 2.89 7.31 20.11
CA HIS A 135 1.80 7.17 21.07
C HIS A 135 1.73 5.78 21.71
N GLU A 136 1.76 4.69 20.91
CA GLU A 136 1.67 3.32 21.42
C GLU A 136 2.88 2.97 22.31
N LEU A 137 4.08 3.37 21.90
CA LEU A 137 5.31 3.05 22.62
C LEU A 137 5.60 4.02 23.76
N GLY A 138 5.06 5.24 23.72
CA GLY A 138 5.30 6.29 24.72
C GLY A 138 6.71 6.86 24.66
N VAL A 139 7.29 6.93 23.45
CA VAL A 139 8.63 7.45 23.17
C VAL A 139 8.60 8.30 21.91
N ASP A 140 9.56 9.21 21.74
CA ASP A 140 9.71 9.93 20.47
C ASP A 140 10.21 8.98 19.39
N ILE A 141 9.47 8.90 18.28
CA ILE A 141 9.81 8.10 17.11
C ILE A 141 10.14 9.04 15.95
N ARG A 142 11.04 8.61 15.06
CA ARG A 142 11.25 9.22 13.76
C ARG A 142 11.13 8.16 12.68
N VAL A 143 10.30 8.37 11.67
CA VAL A 143 10.12 7.45 10.56
C VAL A 143 10.74 8.03 9.29
N GLY A 144 11.63 7.26 8.66
CA GLY A 144 12.21 7.59 7.36
C GLY A 144 11.63 6.71 6.27
N VAL A 145 11.32 7.31 5.11
CA VAL A 145 10.94 6.57 3.90
C VAL A 145 12.20 6.30 3.07
N PRO A 146 12.56 5.03 2.81
CA PRO A 146 13.67 4.69 1.93
C PRO A 146 13.34 5.04 0.48
N ARG A 147 14.36 5.32 -0.35
CA ARG A 147 14.15 5.65 -1.77
C ARG A 147 13.59 4.47 -2.59
N ASP A 148 14.06 3.27 -2.25
CA ASP A 148 13.69 2.02 -2.90
C ASP A 148 13.97 0.83 -1.96
N TYR A 149 13.62 -0.38 -2.39
CA TYR A 149 13.87 -1.59 -1.59
C TYR A 149 15.35 -1.93 -1.41
N ASP A 150 16.22 -1.54 -2.34
CA ASP A 150 17.67 -1.73 -2.18
C ASP A 150 18.22 -0.80 -1.08
N ASP A 151 17.69 0.43 -0.97
CA ASP A 151 17.98 1.39 0.09
C ASP A 151 17.49 0.89 1.45
N LEU A 152 16.27 0.36 1.50
CA LEU A 152 15.73 -0.28 2.70
C LEU A 152 16.58 -1.47 3.16
N ALA A 153 16.98 -2.33 2.23
CA ALA A 153 17.84 -3.47 2.52
C ALA A 153 19.21 -3.01 3.06
N ARG A 154 19.82 -1.98 2.46
CA ARG A 154 21.08 -1.40 2.96
C ARG A 154 20.93 -0.85 4.37
N THR A 155 19.88 -0.07 4.64
CA THR A 155 19.60 0.51 5.98
C THR A 155 19.42 -0.57 7.03
N LEU A 156 18.67 -1.62 6.70
CA LEU A 156 18.43 -2.77 7.58
C LEU A 156 19.72 -3.54 7.87
N LEU A 157 20.50 -3.87 6.83
CA LEU A 157 21.76 -4.62 6.95
C LEU A 157 22.86 -3.81 7.65
N ALA A 158 22.88 -2.49 7.44
CA ALA A 158 23.78 -1.57 8.14
C ALA A 158 23.35 -1.31 9.60
N LYS A 159 22.23 -1.88 10.06
CA LYS A 159 21.68 -1.74 11.41
C LYS A 159 21.47 -0.26 11.80
N GLN A 160 21.05 0.56 10.85
CA GLN A 160 20.91 2.01 11.06
C GLN A 160 19.59 2.40 11.74
N ALA A 161 18.61 1.49 11.84
CA ALA A 161 17.30 1.71 12.45
C ALA A 161 16.97 0.65 13.52
N GLU A 162 16.21 1.05 14.54
CA GLU A 162 15.70 0.22 15.63
C GLU A 162 14.49 -0.63 15.21
N LEU A 163 13.61 -0.04 14.39
CA LEU A 163 12.41 -0.64 13.83
C LEU A 163 12.44 -0.51 12.31
N VAL A 164 12.12 -1.57 11.59
CA VAL A 164 12.07 -1.57 10.13
C VAL A 164 10.85 -2.32 9.64
N TRP A 165 9.97 -1.64 8.91
CA TRP A 165 8.87 -2.27 8.17
C TRP A 165 9.35 -2.61 6.75
N ALA A 166 9.34 -3.89 6.38
CA ALA A 166 9.92 -4.33 5.12
C ALA A 166 9.19 -5.52 4.48
N PRO A 167 9.25 -5.66 3.14
CA PRO A 167 8.68 -6.80 2.43
C PRO A 167 9.50 -8.07 2.66
N ALA A 168 8.88 -9.22 2.44
CA ALA A 168 9.49 -10.54 2.66
C ALA A 168 10.86 -10.73 1.99
N ALA A 169 11.06 -10.18 0.79
CA ALA A 169 12.32 -10.25 0.06
C ALA A 169 13.47 -9.48 0.73
N VAL A 170 13.18 -8.37 1.41
CA VAL A 170 14.18 -7.63 2.18
C VAL A 170 14.47 -8.36 3.49
N LEU A 171 13.41 -8.83 4.17
CA LEU A 171 13.52 -9.58 5.43
C LEU A 171 14.31 -10.88 5.29
N ALA A 172 14.18 -11.54 4.15
CA ALA A 172 14.93 -12.74 3.84
C ALA A 172 16.44 -12.53 3.86
N GLN A 173 16.94 -11.30 3.69
CA GLN A 173 18.37 -11.01 3.70
C GLN A 173 18.93 -10.84 5.12
N LEU A 174 18.07 -10.74 6.13
CA LEU A 174 18.48 -10.56 7.52
C LEU A 174 18.81 -11.91 8.15
N ASP A 175 19.92 -11.98 8.89
CA ASP A 175 20.31 -13.18 9.65
C ASP A 175 19.72 -13.19 11.06
N GLU A 176 19.56 -12.01 11.67
CA GLU A 176 19.15 -11.86 13.07
C GLU A 176 18.21 -10.67 13.28
N ALA A 177 17.18 -10.86 14.10
CA ALA A 177 16.27 -9.84 14.59
C ALA A 177 15.92 -10.11 16.06
N ARG A 178 15.54 -9.08 16.82
CA ARG A 178 15.01 -9.25 18.17
C ARG A 178 13.58 -9.76 18.15
N ALA A 179 12.78 -9.27 17.20
CA ALA A 179 11.43 -9.74 16.96
C ALA A 179 11.03 -9.48 15.50
N VAL A 180 10.15 -10.31 14.98
CA VAL A 180 9.54 -10.15 13.66
C VAL A 180 8.03 -10.19 13.82
N LEU A 181 7.36 -9.10 13.46
CA LEU A 181 5.93 -8.89 13.64
C LEU A 181 5.27 -8.82 12.26
N ARG A 182 4.77 -9.96 11.80
CA ARG A 182 4.17 -10.11 10.46
C ARG A 182 2.80 -9.47 10.40
N ALA A 183 2.54 -8.72 9.34
CA ALA A 183 1.23 -8.17 9.07
C ALA A 183 0.25 -9.26 8.63
N VAL A 184 -0.96 -9.23 9.18
CA VAL A 184 -2.06 -10.11 8.79
C VAL A 184 -3.14 -9.29 8.11
N ARG A 185 -3.59 -9.74 6.94
CA ARG A 185 -4.61 -9.09 6.12
C ARG A 185 -5.63 -10.13 5.67
N GLY A 186 -6.92 -9.85 5.80
CA GLY A 186 -7.97 -10.83 5.48
C GLY A 186 -7.83 -12.12 6.30
N GLY A 187 -7.38 -12.02 7.56
CA GLY A 187 -7.04 -13.17 8.40
C GLY A 187 -5.77 -13.95 7.99
N GLN A 188 -5.09 -13.59 6.89
CA GLN A 188 -3.91 -14.30 6.36
C GLN A 188 -2.59 -13.57 6.67
N GLY A 189 -1.60 -14.29 7.20
CA GLY A 189 -0.21 -13.83 7.34
C GLY A 189 0.63 -14.09 6.09
N THR A 190 0.04 -14.64 5.04
CA THR A 190 0.68 -15.01 3.78
C THR A 190 -0.15 -14.54 2.61
N TYR A 191 0.46 -14.45 1.44
CA TYR A 191 -0.20 -14.09 0.19
C TYR A 191 0.44 -14.84 -0.98
N HIS A 192 -0.19 -14.77 -2.15
CA HIS A 192 0.28 -15.35 -3.39
C HIS A 192 0.42 -14.28 -4.47
N SER A 193 1.09 -14.64 -5.57
CA SER A 193 1.10 -13.85 -6.80
C SER A 193 0.29 -14.55 -7.88
N ALA A 194 -0.65 -13.84 -8.48
CA ALA A 194 -1.38 -14.27 -9.66
C ALA A 194 -0.70 -13.70 -10.91
N LEU A 195 -0.34 -14.58 -11.85
CA LEU A 195 0.08 -14.19 -13.19
C LEU A 195 -1.16 -13.90 -14.02
N VAL A 196 -1.25 -12.71 -14.61
CA VAL A 196 -2.46 -12.20 -15.27
C VAL A 196 -2.19 -11.81 -16.71
N ALA A 197 -3.22 -11.94 -17.54
CA ALA A 197 -3.25 -11.47 -18.93
C ALA A 197 -4.66 -11.00 -19.30
N ARG A 198 -4.86 -10.52 -20.52
CA ARG A 198 -6.19 -10.20 -21.03
C ARG A 198 -7.07 -11.43 -21.18
N ALA A 199 -8.36 -11.28 -20.92
CA ALA A 199 -9.40 -12.30 -21.08
C ALA A 199 -9.88 -12.44 -22.54
N ASP A 200 -8.95 -12.35 -23.50
CA ASP A 200 -9.21 -12.53 -24.94
C ASP A 200 -8.85 -13.96 -25.43
N GLY A 201 -8.27 -14.78 -24.53
CA GLY A 201 -7.84 -16.14 -24.81
C GLY A 201 -6.51 -16.27 -25.57
N ALA A 202 -5.84 -15.15 -25.89
CA ALA A 202 -4.60 -15.17 -26.69
C ALA A 202 -3.36 -15.58 -25.88
N THR A 203 -3.39 -15.38 -24.55
CA THR A 203 -2.27 -15.64 -23.66
C THR A 203 -2.66 -16.66 -22.59
N THR A 204 -2.04 -17.83 -22.67
CA THR A 204 -2.24 -18.98 -21.78
C THR A 204 -0.87 -19.57 -21.45
N MET A 205 -0.80 -20.52 -20.51
CA MET A 205 0.45 -21.23 -20.21
C MET A 205 1.11 -21.84 -21.45
N ALA A 206 0.33 -22.36 -22.39
CA ALA A 206 0.85 -22.96 -23.63
C ALA A 206 1.34 -21.92 -24.65
N THR A 207 0.90 -20.66 -24.54
CA THR A 207 1.20 -19.59 -25.50
C THR A 207 2.05 -18.46 -24.91
N LEU A 208 2.73 -18.70 -23.78
CA LEU A 208 3.62 -17.72 -23.14
C LEU A 208 4.88 -17.40 -23.95
N SER A 209 5.32 -18.31 -24.83
CA SER A 209 6.52 -18.11 -25.65
C SER A 209 6.35 -16.93 -26.62
N GLY A 210 7.34 -16.03 -26.64
CA GLY A 210 7.33 -14.80 -27.43
C GLY A 210 6.45 -13.68 -26.88
N LYS A 211 5.89 -13.82 -25.67
CA LYS A 211 5.08 -12.76 -25.06
C LYS A 211 5.94 -11.70 -24.37
N ARG A 212 5.35 -10.52 -24.13
CA ARG A 212 5.97 -9.41 -23.40
C ARG A 212 5.42 -9.39 -21.97
N ALA A 213 6.31 -9.35 -20.97
CA ALA A 213 5.92 -9.31 -19.56
C ALA A 213 6.28 -7.96 -18.91
N ALA A 214 5.37 -7.46 -18.07
CA ALA A 214 5.57 -6.26 -17.25
C ALA A 214 5.59 -6.64 -15.77
N TRP A 215 6.63 -6.19 -15.07
CA TRP A 215 6.86 -6.48 -13.66
C TRP A 215 6.84 -5.20 -12.82
N VAL A 216 6.55 -5.32 -11.53
CA VAL A 216 6.49 -4.16 -10.63
C VAL A 216 7.90 -3.66 -10.31
N ASP A 217 8.65 -4.46 -9.56
CA ASP A 217 10.02 -4.14 -9.15
C ASP A 217 10.82 -5.45 -8.96
N ARG A 218 12.14 -5.39 -9.09
CA ARG A 218 13.04 -6.54 -8.99
C ARG A 218 13.05 -7.19 -7.60
N LEU A 219 12.72 -6.46 -6.55
CA LEU A 219 12.56 -6.96 -5.19
C LEU A 219 11.08 -7.12 -4.78
N SER A 220 10.14 -6.83 -5.68
CA SER A 220 8.73 -7.10 -5.42
C SER A 220 8.48 -8.60 -5.40
N ALA A 221 8.12 -9.12 -4.23
CA ALA A 221 7.79 -10.53 -4.07
C ALA A 221 6.53 -10.90 -4.86
N GLY A 222 5.42 -10.18 -4.66
CA GLY A 222 4.17 -10.40 -5.40
C GLY A 222 4.21 -9.98 -6.87
N GLY A 223 4.99 -8.96 -7.22
CA GLY A 223 5.02 -8.40 -8.58
C GLY A 223 6.14 -8.93 -9.49
N TYR A 224 7.02 -9.81 -8.99
CA TYR A 224 8.12 -10.38 -9.79
C TYR A 224 8.67 -11.71 -9.24
N LEU A 225 9.13 -11.78 -7.98
CA LEU A 225 9.90 -12.96 -7.52
C LEU A 225 9.07 -14.26 -7.48
N LEU A 226 7.85 -14.19 -6.92
CA LEU A 226 6.95 -15.32 -6.84
C LEU A 226 6.44 -15.82 -8.21
N PRO A 227 5.99 -14.94 -9.14
CA PRO A 227 5.53 -15.41 -10.45
C PRO A 227 6.69 -16.01 -11.27
N ILE A 228 7.91 -15.46 -11.19
CA ILE A 228 9.10 -16.05 -11.84
C ILE A 228 9.45 -17.41 -11.26
N SER A 229 9.46 -17.54 -9.92
CA SER A 229 9.70 -18.83 -9.25
C SER A 229 8.66 -19.87 -9.65
N TRP A 230 7.39 -19.46 -9.75
CA TRP A 230 6.31 -20.35 -10.14
C TRP A 230 6.44 -20.79 -11.60
N LEU A 231 6.72 -19.87 -12.53
CA LEU A 231 6.98 -20.22 -13.93
C LEU A 231 8.10 -21.27 -14.05
N ARG A 232 9.20 -21.09 -13.32
CA ARG A 232 10.30 -22.06 -13.26
C ARG A 232 9.89 -23.42 -12.72
N SER A 233 9.03 -23.45 -11.70
CA SER A 233 8.51 -24.73 -11.17
C SER A 233 7.61 -25.46 -12.17
N GLN A 234 7.04 -24.74 -13.14
CA GLN A 234 6.32 -25.29 -14.30
C GLN A 234 7.26 -25.65 -15.47
N GLY A 235 8.58 -25.55 -15.30
CA GLY A 235 9.55 -25.81 -16.37
C GLY A 235 9.69 -24.68 -17.40
N ILE A 236 9.16 -23.48 -17.10
CA ILE A 236 9.24 -22.31 -17.96
C ILE A 236 10.35 -21.38 -17.46
N GLU A 237 11.36 -21.14 -18.28
CA GLU A 237 12.41 -20.17 -18.00
C GLU A 237 12.05 -18.80 -18.59
N PRO A 238 11.69 -17.79 -17.76
CA PRO A 238 11.15 -16.51 -18.25
C PRO A 238 12.11 -15.74 -19.15
N ASN A 239 13.42 -15.84 -18.90
CA ASN A 239 14.48 -15.19 -19.70
C ASN A 239 14.67 -15.82 -21.09
N ILE A 240 14.07 -16.99 -21.34
CA ILE A 240 14.07 -17.67 -22.64
C ILE A 240 12.71 -17.50 -23.32
N VAL A 241 11.63 -17.62 -22.56
CA VAL A 241 10.27 -17.67 -23.08
C VAL A 241 9.70 -16.30 -23.42
N PHE A 242 9.97 -15.27 -22.62
CA PHE A 242 9.48 -13.91 -22.92
C PHE A 242 10.39 -13.19 -23.91
N GLU A 243 9.81 -12.55 -24.92
CA GLU A 243 10.53 -11.70 -25.88
C GLU A 243 11.06 -10.43 -25.19
N LYS A 244 10.26 -9.87 -24.27
CA LYS A 244 10.58 -8.63 -23.57
C LYS A 244 10.10 -8.67 -22.13
N GLN A 245 10.89 -8.09 -21.22
CA GLN A 245 10.56 -7.95 -19.81
C GLN A 245 11.01 -6.58 -19.27
N ASP A 246 10.05 -5.76 -18.81
CA ASP A 246 10.32 -4.42 -18.24
C ASP A 246 9.76 -4.28 -16.82
N PHE A 247 10.32 -3.36 -16.05
CA PHE A 247 9.89 -3.04 -14.68
C PHE A 247 9.24 -1.65 -14.67
N LEU A 248 7.95 -1.57 -14.33
CA LEU A 248 7.14 -0.35 -14.44
C LEU A 248 6.85 0.33 -13.09
N GLY A 249 7.38 -0.19 -11.99
CA GLY A 249 7.41 0.45 -10.67
C GLY A 249 6.15 0.27 -9.82
N SER A 250 4.99 -0.05 -10.39
CA SER A 250 3.75 -0.23 -9.60
C SER A 250 2.80 -1.29 -10.18
N HIS A 251 1.96 -1.89 -9.32
CA HIS A 251 0.91 -2.83 -9.76
C HIS A 251 -0.10 -2.17 -10.72
N ARG A 252 -0.41 -0.88 -10.52
CA ARG A 252 -1.28 -0.12 -11.43
C ARG A 252 -0.67 -0.01 -12.82
N ALA A 253 0.59 0.42 -12.91
CA ALA A 253 1.27 0.60 -14.19
C ALA A 253 1.39 -0.71 -15.00
N VAL A 254 1.65 -1.85 -14.34
CA VAL A 254 1.73 -3.14 -15.06
C VAL A 254 0.36 -3.63 -15.54
N ILE A 255 -0.72 -3.37 -14.79
CA ILE A 255 -2.09 -3.73 -15.20
C ILE A 255 -2.56 -2.84 -16.36
N GLU A 256 -2.37 -1.52 -16.26
CA GLU A 256 -2.66 -0.57 -17.33
C GLU A 256 -1.93 -0.98 -18.62
N ALA A 257 -0.64 -1.32 -18.52
CA ALA A 257 0.15 -1.70 -19.68
C ALA A 257 -0.29 -3.04 -20.34
N VAL A 258 -0.92 -3.96 -19.60
CA VAL A 258 -1.54 -5.18 -20.16
C VAL A 258 -2.89 -4.88 -20.80
N LEU A 259 -3.70 -4.04 -20.16
CA LEU A 259 -5.00 -3.60 -20.67
C LEU A 259 -4.86 -2.77 -21.96
N ASP A 260 -3.83 -1.94 -22.05
CA ASP A 260 -3.48 -1.10 -23.21
C ASP A 260 -2.67 -1.86 -24.28
N GLU A 261 -2.48 -3.17 -24.10
CA GLU A 261 -1.81 -4.05 -25.06
C GLU A 261 -0.32 -3.76 -25.32
N HIS A 262 0.30 -2.92 -24.49
CA HIS A 262 1.76 -2.70 -24.50
C HIS A 262 2.53 -3.93 -24.00
N TYR A 263 1.91 -4.73 -23.12
CA TYR A 263 2.40 -6.02 -22.64
C TYR A 263 1.28 -7.06 -22.68
N ASP A 264 1.66 -8.32 -22.53
CA ASP A 264 0.75 -9.45 -22.62
C ASP A 264 0.53 -10.11 -21.26
N VAL A 265 1.49 -9.96 -20.34
CA VAL A 265 1.49 -10.61 -19.02
C VAL A 265 1.92 -9.62 -17.94
N ALA A 266 1.28 -9.66 -16.78
CA ALA A 266 1.69 -8.98 -15.56
C ALA A 266 1.48 -9.88 -14.33
N ALA A 267 1.81 -9.38 -13.14
CA ALA A 267 1.57 -10.08 -11.89
C ALA A 267 0.97 -9.17 -10.81
N VAL A 268 0.05 -9.74 -10.02
CA VAL A 268 -0.64 -9.05 -8.93
C VAL A 268 -0.72 -9.91 -7.68
N SER A 269 -0.77 -9.28 -6.51
CA SER A 269 -0.85 -9.99 -5.22
C SER A 269 -2.29 -10.38 -4.90
N THR A 270 -2.49 -11.59 -4.38
CA THR A 270 -3.79 -12.12 -3.94
C THR A 270 -3.67 -12.79 -2.57
N PRO A 271 -4.63 -12.65 -1.65
CA PRO A 271 -4.52 -13.26 -0.31
C PRO A 271 -4.60 -14.79 -0.36
N THR A 272 -5.38 -15.36 -1.28
CA THR A 272 -5.61 -16.80 -1.42
C THR A 272 -5.73 -17.19 -2.90
N ARG A 273 -5.78 -18.50 -3.17
CA ARG A 273 -5.88 -19.08 -4.52
C ARG A 273 -7.31 -19.30 -5.02
N ASP A 274 -8.31 -19.12 -4.16
CA ASP A 274 -9.70 -19.36 -4.55
C ASP A 274 -10.21 -18.29 -5.54
N ALA A 275 -11.20 -18.67 -6.34
CA ALA A 275 -11.73 -17.82 -7.40
C ALA A 275 -12.25 -16.47 -6.88
N VAL A 276 -12.88 -16.45 -5.71
CA VAL A 276 -13.46 -15.23 -5.14
C VAL A 276 -12.36 -14.23 -4.77
N ALA A 277 -11.27 -14.70 -4.17
CA ALA A 277 -10.13 -13.86 -3.86
C ALA A 277 -9.43 -13.33 -5.12
N LEU A 278 -9.29 -14.16 -6.15
CA LEU A 278 -8.72 -13.75 -7.44
C LEU A 278 -9.56 -12.69 -8.13
N GLU A 279 -10.89 -12.88 -8.18
CA GLU A 279 -11.82 -11.88 -8.72
C GLU A 279 -11.72 -10.55 -7.95
N ARG A 280 -11.67 -10.60 -6.62
CA ARG A 280 -11.49 -9.41 -5.77
C ARG A 280 -10.15 -8.74 -6.02
N ALA A 281 -9.06 -9.50 -6.18
CA ALA A 281 -7.75 -8.95 -6.49
C ALA A 281 -7.77 -8.24 -7.85
N LEU A 282 -8.32 -8.86 -8.89
CA LEU A 282 -8.46 -8.21 -10.21
C LEU A 282 -9.32 -6.95 -10.13
N ALA A 283 -10.45 -6.98 -9.40
CA ALA A 283 -11.28 -5.81 -9.16
C ALA A 283 -10.53 -4.69 -8.44
N PHE A 284 -9.69 -5.04 -7.46
CA PHE A 284 -8.87 -4.06 -6.74
C PHE A 284 -7.86 -3.36 -7.66
N TYR A 285 -7.12 -4.11 -8.49
CA TYR A 285 -6.06 -3.52 -9.31
C TYR A 285 -6.56 -2.91 -10.63
N ALA A 286 -7.64 -3.44 -11.21
CA ALA A 286 -8.14 -3.04 -12.53
C ALA A 286 -9.50 -2.32 -12.48
N GLY A 287 -10.14 -2.22 -11.32
CA GLY A 287 -11.45 -1.60 -11.16
C GLY A 287 -12.49 -2.22 -12.10
N GLY A 288 -13.25 -1.36 -12.79
CA GLY A 288 -14.26 -1.78 -13.76
C GLY A 288 -13.71 -2.54 -14.99
N ALA A 289 -12.39 -2.51 -15.21
CA ALA A 289 -11.74 -3.26 -16.28
C ALA A 289 -11.39 -4.71 -15.87
N ALA A 290 -11.62 -5.12 -14.62
CA ALA A 290 -11.31 -6.48 -14.15
C ALA A 290 -11.88 -7.61 -15.02
N PRO A 291 -13.10 -7.53 -15.60
CA PRO A 291 -13.61 -8.56 -16.51
C PRO A 291 -12.79 -8.72 -17.81
N LYS A 292 -11.92 -7.76 -18.14
CA LYS A 292 -11.00 -7.85 -19.28
C LYS A 292 -9.71 -8.60 -18.95
N LEU A 293 -9.53 -9.05 -17.72
CA LEU A 293 -8.34 -9.77 -17.26
C LEU A 293 -8.70 -11.19 -16.85
N MET A 294 -7.74 -12.10 -17.01
CA MET A 294 -7.81 -13.47 -16.54
C MET A 294 -6.52 -13.87 -15.83
N VAL A 295 -6.63 -14.83 -14.92
CA VAL A 295 -5.50 -15.42 -14.22
C VAL A 295 -5.00 -16.63 -15.01
N ILE A 296 -3.71 -16.63 -15.34
CA ILE A 296 -3.02 -17.74 -16.00
C ILE A 296 -2.62 -18.81 -14.98
N GLY A 297 -2.19 -18.38 -13.80
CA GLY A 297 -1.83 -19.25 -12.69
C GLY A 297 -1.40 -18.47 -11.45
N VAL A 298 -1.18 -19.20 -10.36
CA VAL A 298 -0.97 -18.61 -9.04
C VAL A 298 0.21 -19.28 -8.33
N SER A 299 1.12 -18.47 -7.79
CA SER A 299 2.33 -18.92 -7.10
C SER A 299 2.02 -19.66 -5.80
N ASP A 300 3.04 -20.30 -5.23
CA ASP A 300 3.04 -20.68 -3.81
C ASP A 300 2.96 -19.47 -2.89
N ALA A 301 2.56 -19.73 -1.65
CA ALA A 301 2.40 -18.68 -0.65
C ALA A 301 3.75 -18.13 -0.22
N ALA A 302 3.81 -16.83 0.02
CA ALA A 302 4.91 -16.15 0.67
C ALA A 302 4.41 -15.46 1.94
N PRO A 303 5.24 -15.30 2.97
CA PRO A 303 4.88 -14.49 4.12
C PRO A 303 4.65 -13.03 3.71
N ASN A 304 3.69 -12.37 4.37
CA ASN A 304 3.49 -10.93 4.26
C ASN A 304 4.72 -10.16 4.76
N ASP A 305 4.79 -8.89 4.43
CA ASP A 305 5.66 -7.90 5.08
C ASP A 305 5.54 -7.91 6.62
N ALA A 306 6.60 -7.47 7.27
CA ALA A 306 6.68 -7.42 8.73
C ALA A 306 7.39 -6.18 9.24
N LEU A 307 7.00 -5.78 10.45
CA LEU A 307 7.75 -4.85 11.28
C LEU A 307 8.79 -5.65 12.07
N VAL A 308 10.07 -5.32 11.88
CA VAL A 308 11.20 -5.97 12.54
C VAL A 308 11.79 -5.06 13.59
N ILE A 309 12.00 -5.61 14.78
CA ILE A 309 12.82 -4.99 15.83
C ILE A 309 14.26 -5.49 15.64
N THR A 310 15.18 -4.57 15.36
CA THR A 310 16.56 -4.92 15.02
C THR A 310 17.39 -5.24 16.26
N THR A 311 18.57 -5.83 16.05
CA THR A 311 19.52 -6.14 17.14
C THR A 311 20.13 -4.91 17.83
N LYS A 312 19.86 -3.70 17.32
CA LYS A 312 20.21 -2.42 17.96
C LYS A 312 19.41 -2.17 19.25
N VAL A 313 18.19 -2.72 19.32
CA VAL A 313 17.36 -2.69 20.53
C VAL A 313 17.77 -3.84 21.44
N ASP A 314 17.90 -3.60 22.74
CA ASP A 314 18.16 -4.66 23.71
C ASP A 314 16.95 -5.60 23.84
N ALA A 315 17.19 -6.82 24.35
CA ALA A 315 16.16 -7.86 24.38
C ALA A 315 14.95 -7.49 25.24
N GLU A 316 15.16 -6.82 26.37
CA GLU A 316 14.10 -6.45 27.30
C GLU A 316 13.21 -5.37 26.69
N THR A 317 13.81 -4.34 26.10
CA THR A 317 13.09 -3.28 25.39
C THR A 317 12.35 -3.83 24.17
N ALA A 318 12.95 -4.72 23.39
CA ALA A 318 12.30 -5.33 22.24
C ALA A 318 11.06 -6.15 22.64
N GLU A 319 11.13 -6.88 23.75
CA GLU A 319 10.02 -7.64 24.28
C GLU A 319 8.89 -6.73 24.79
N ARG A 320 9.24 -5.62 25.45
CA ARG A 320 8.28 -4.58 25.85
C ARG A 320 7.56 -3.95 24.65
N ILE A 321 8.30 -3.58 23.60
CA ILE A 321 7.74 -3.05 22.35
C ILE A 321 6.78 -4.09 21.75
N THR A 322 7.23 -5.35 21.63
CA THR A 322 6.43 -6.40 21.02
C THR A 322 5.11 -6.63 21.76
N ASN A 323 5.13 -6.64 23.09
CA ASN A 323 3.92 -6.84 23.90
C ASN A 323 2.92 -5.68 23.79
N LYS A 324 3.36 -4.48 23.41
CA LYS A 324 2.48 -3.35 23.09
C LYS A 324 1.86 -3.48 21.70
N LEU A 325 2.67 -3.83 20.69
CA LEU A 325 2.23 -3.90 19.29
C LEU A 325 1.42 -5.18 18.98
N VAL A 326 1.63 -6.25 19.75
CA VAL A 326 0.92 -7.53 19.64
C VAL A 326 0.30 -7.88 21.00
N PRO A 327 -0.78 -7.20 21.42
CA PRO A 327 -1.42 -7.49 22.70
C PRO A 327 -2.08 -8.88 22.67
N PRO A 328 -2.23 -9.54 23.84
CA PRO A 328 -2.81 -10.88 23.92
C PRO A 328 -4.26 -10.94 23.41
N PRO A 329 -4.70 -12.09 22.84
CA PRO A 329 -5.97 -12.24 22.10
C PRO A 329 -7.25 -11.83 22.85
N ASN A 330 -7.24 -11.84 24.18
CA ASN A 330 -8.40 -11.57 25.03
C ASN A 330 -8.62 -10.09 25.36
N LYS A 331 -7.77 -9.18 24.86
CA LYS A 331 -8.04 -7.75 24.89
C LYS A 331 -8.79 -7.41 23.61
N GLY A 332 -10.06 -7.00 23.72
CA GLY A 332 -10.86 -6.53 22.60
C GLY A 332 -10.04 -5.57 21.74
N ARG A 333 -10.06 -5.77 20.43
CA ARG A 333 -9.25 -4.98 19.50
C ARG A 333 -9.89 -3.63 19.27
N THR A 334 -9.36 -2.62 19.93
CA THR A 334 -9.54 -1.24 19.48
C THR A 334 -8.83 -1.10 18.14
N PRO A 335 -9.44 -0.45 17.13
CA PRO A 335 -8.74 -0.05 15.92
C PRO A 335 -7.47 0.73 16.29
N SER A 336 -6.31 0.31 15.76
CA SER A 336 -5.04 1.00 15.97
C SER A 336 -4.71 1.82 14.73
N PHE A 337 -4.29 3.07 14.94
CA PHE A 337 -3.81 3.94 13.86
C PHE A 337 -2.57 3.35 13.17
N LEU A 338 -1.71 2.66 13.93
CA LEU A 338 -0.58 1.91 13.37
C LEU A 338 -1.06 0.81 12.42
N LEU A 339 -2.01 -0.02 12.86
CA LEU A 339 -2.57 -1.08 12.03
C LEU A 339 -3.29 -0.54 10.79
N THR A 340 -3.94 0.62 10.91
CA THR A 340 -4.54 1.34 9.78
C THR A 340 -3.48 1.80 8.78
N ALA A 341 -2.39 2.42 9.26
CA ALA A 341 -1.27 2.86 8.42
C ALA A 341 -0.58 1.71 7.68
N MET A 342 -0.51 0.54 8.32
CA MET A 342 0.05 -0.68 7.74
C MET A 342 -0.95 -1.44 6.86
N GLU A 343 -2.21 -1.00 6.77
CA GLU A 343 -3.31 -1.71 6.14
C GLU A 343 -3.42 -3.17 6.64
N ALA A 344 -3.15 -3.37 7.92
CA ALA A 344 -3.11 -4.68 8.56
C ALA A 344 -4.27 -4.82 9.53
N GLU A 345 -4.89 -6.00 9.55
CA GLU A 345 -5.83 -6.31 10.60
C GLU A 345 -5.09 -6.47 11.91
N ARG A 346 -3.95 -7.18 11.92
CA ARG A 346 -3.11 -7.44 13.10
C ARG A 346 -1.65 -7.60 12.76
N LEU A 347 -0.81 -7.51 13.79
CA LEU A 347 0.54 -8.04 13.79
C LEU A 347 0.57 -9.38 14.53
N GLU A 348 1.35 -10.33 14.03
CA GLU A 348 1.60 -11.61 14.68
C GLU A 348 3.09 -11.88 14.83
N ARG A 349 3.50 -12.46 15.96
CA ARG A 349 4.90 -12.85 16.16
C ARG A 349 5.24 -14.00 15.20
N THR A 350 6.39 -13.88 14.54
CA THR A 350 7.01 -14.93 13.72
C THR A 350 8.54 -14.88 13.87
N THR A 351 9.27 -15.70 13.11
CA THR A 351 10.72 -15.75 13.06
C THR A 351 11.21 -15.41 11.65
N LEU A 352 12.50 -15.09 11.50
CA LEU A 352 13.10 -14.90 10.18
C LEU A 352 13.12 -16.20 9.34
N ASP A 353 12.94 -17.37 9.97
CA ASP A 353 12.94 -18.66 9.29
C ASP A 353 11.78 -18.76 8.29
N ASP A 354 10.62 -18.18 8.62
CA ASP A 354 9.46 -18.08 7.73
C ASP A 354 9.80 -17.32 6.42
N TYR A 355 10.81 -16.45 6.45
CA TYR A 355 11.25 -15.64 5.31
C TYR A 355 12.45 -16.24 4.57
N ARG A 356 13.16 -17.20 5.16
CA ARG A 356 14.39 -17.77 4.57
C ARG A 356 14.14 -18.45 3.23
N ALA A 357 12.94 -19.01 3.01
CA ALA A 357 12.57 -19.61 1.73
C ALA A 357 12.70 -18.61 0.56
N MET A 358 12.52 -17.31 0.82
CA MET A 358 12.70 -16.26 -0.19
C MET A 358 14.18 -16.05 -0.59
N ARG A 359 15.17 -16.48 0.22
CA ARG A 359 16.61 -16.33 -0.12
C ARG A 359 16.97 -17.04 -1.42
N SER A 360 16.38 -18.21 -1.69
CA SER A 360 16.64 -18.96 -2.92
C SER A 360 16.20 -18.16 -4.15
N LEU A 361 15.07 -17.45 -4.05
CA LEU A 361 14.54 -16.60 -5.10
C LEU A 361 15.49 -15.42 -5.38
N LEU A 362 16.05 -14.82 -4.33
CA LEU A 362 17.02 -13.73 -4.45
C LEU A 362 18.37 -14.19 -5.01
N TRP A 363 18.81 -15.40 -4.67
CA TRP A 363 20.09 -15.93 -5.17
C TRP A 363 20.02 -16.27 -6.66
N SER A 364 18.89 -16.79 -7.14
CA SER A 364 18.66 -17.03 -8.57
C SER A 364 18.81 -15.75 -9.42
N ARG A 365 18.54 -14.57 -8.85
CA ARG A 365 18.79 -13.26 -9.47
C ARG A 365 20.28 -12.98 -9.70
N ARG A 366 21.18 -13.39 -8.79
CA ARG A 366 22.62 -13.07 -8.91
C ARG A 366 23.25 -13.72 -10.15
N SER A 367 22.73 -14.87 -10.59
CA SER A 367 23.12 -15.52 -11.84
C SER A 367 22.55 -14.85 -13.11
N GLU A 368 21.59 -13.94 -12.97
CA GLU A 368 20.90 -13.27 -14.09
C GLU A 368 21.42 -11.86 -14.37
N LEU A 369 22.23 -11.28 -13.47
CA LEU A 369 22.86 -9.99 -13.70
C LEU A 369 24.11 -10.17 -14.59
N PRO A 370 24.29 -9.39 -15.67
CA PRO A 370 25.58 -9.35 -16.35
C PRO A 370 26.67 -8.93 -15.35
N PRO A 371 27.91 -9.45 -15.48
CA PRO A 371 28.99 -9.12 -14.55
C PRO A 371 29.14 -7.61 -14.45
N ARG A 372 29.25 -7.08 -13.22
CA ARG A 372 29.55 -5.66 -13.00
C ARG A 372 30.79 -5.32 -13.83
N ARG A 373 30.67 -4.35 -14.73
CA ARG A 373 31.87 -3.76 -15.36
C ARG A 373 32.75 -3.26 -14.21
N PRO A 374 34.05 -3.58 -14.20
CA PRO A 374 34.93 -3.06 -13.16
C PRO A 374 34.86 -1.53 -13.20
N ASP A 375 34.75 -0.92 -12.01
CA ASP A 375 34.75 0.53 -11.85
C ASP A 375 35.89 1.11 -12.68
N SER A 376 35.55 1.85 -13.73
CA SER A 376 36.51 2.74 -14.38
C SER A 376 36.82 3.82 -13.36
N GLY A 377 37.94 3.65 -12.66
CA GLY A 377 38.47 4.63 -11.71
C GLY A 377 38.55 6.03 -12.34
N PRO A 378 38.61 7.07 -11.50
CA PRO A 378 38.52 8.44 -11.97
C PRO A 378 39.63 8.75 -13.00
N PRO A 379 39.36 9.58 -14.01
CA PRO A 379 40.31 9.85 -15.07
C PRO A 379 41.57 10.47 -14.49
N SER A 380 42.72 9.86 -14.80
CA SER A 380 44.03 10.40 -14.45
C SER A 380 44.18 11.77 -15.11
N ARG A 381 44.32 12.82 -14.30
CA ARG A 381 44.78 14.12 -14.79
C ARG A 381 46.25 13.98 -15.22
N ARG A 382 46.51 14.21 -16.51
CA ARG A 382 47.81 14.67 -17.02
C ARG A 382 47.55 15.84 -17.95
#